data_AF-A0A4U5PIG8-F1
#
_entry.id   AF-A0A4U5PIG8-F1
#
_cell.length_a   1.000
_cell.length_b   1.000
_cell.length_c   1.000
_cell.angle_alpha   90.00
_cell.angle_beta   90.00
_cell.angle_gamma   90.00
#
_symmetry.space_group_name_H-M   'P 1'
#
loop_
_entity.id
_entity.type
_entity.pdbx_description
1 polymer ?
#
loop_
_entity_poly.entity_id
_entity_poly.type
_entity_poly.pdbx_seq_one_letter_code
_entity_poly.pdbx_strand_id
1 'polypeptide(L)' 'MSLYQLFNVMKTLTILCLLGLFLALTQAMDLSLSDDCNDGTMCKAGCCIYPKAVCCPSGNACCPHGTSCDEPHQECKSVI' A
#
# COMPACT_ATOMS: atom_id res chain seq x y z
N MET A 1 49.42 -22.47 8.27
CA MET A 1 48.18 -22.86 7.54
C MET A 1 46.92 -22.82 8.40
N SER A 2 46.95 -23.20 9.70
CA SER A 2 45.72 -23.29 10.51
C SER A 2 45.11 -21.96 11.00
N LEU A 3 45.92 -20.93 11.24
CA LEU A 3 45.40 -19.62 11.70
C LEU A 3 44.57 -18.90 10.62
N TYR A 4 44.91 -19.11 9.34
CA TYR A 4 44.17 -18.57 8.19
C TYR A 4 42.77 -19.17 8.08
N GLN A 5 42.63 -20.48 8.33
CA GLN A 5 41.33 -21.14 8.33
C GLN A 5 40.44 -20.63 9.46
N LEU A 6 41.00 -20.42 10.67
CA LEU A 6 40.23 -19.85 11.79
C LEU A 6 39.80 -18.40 11.52
N PHE A 7 40.67 -17.58 10.92
CA PHE A 7 40.35 -16.21 10.53
C PHE A 7 39.27 -16.17 9.43
N ASN A 8 39.32 -17.10 8.48
CA ASN A 8 38.34 -17.21 7.41
C ASN A 8 36.98 -17.68 7.95
N VAL A 9 36.96 -18.69 8.84
CA VAL A 9 35.73 -19.18 9.51
C VAL A 9 35.06 -18.08 10.33
N MET A 10 35.84 -17.33 11.12
CA MET A 10 35.31 -16.20 11.89
C MET A 10 34.72 -15.12 10.97
N LYS A 11 35.42 -14.78 9.87
CA LYS A 11 34.93 -13.78 8.92
C LYS A 11 33.69 -14.24 8.17
N THR A 12 33.60 -15.50 7.76
CA THR A 12 32.41 -16.10 7.14
C THR A 12 31.22 -16.08 8.09
N LEU A 13 31.43 -16.38 9.39
CA LEU A 13 30.36 -16.33 10.40
C LEU A 13 29.84 -14.90 10.59
N THR A 14 30.74 -13.91 10.66
CA THR A 14 30.34 -12.49 10.76
C THR A 14 29.57 -12.03 9.53
N ILE A 15 30.00 -12.42 8.32
CA ILE A 15 29.32 -12.08 7.07
C ILE A 15 27.92 -12.72 7.01
N LEU A 16 27.78 -14.01 7.40
CA LEU A 16 26.48 -14.67 7.48
C LEU A 16 25.52 -13.96 8.45
N CYS A 17 26.00 -13.57 9.63
CA CYS A 17 25.20 -12.81 10.60
C CYS A 17 24.75 -11.45 10.05
N LEU A 18 25.64 -10.71 9.40
CA LEU A 18 25.33 -9.40 8.83
C LEU A 18 24.33 -9.50 7.67
N LEU A 19 24.46 -10.51 6.80
CA LEU A 19 23.49 -10.78 5.73
C LEU A 19 22.11 -11.17 6.28
N GLY A 20 22.07 -12.00 7.32
CA GLY A 20 20.82 -12.36 8.01
C GLY A 20 20.13 -11.15 8.64
N LEU A 21 20.88 -10.26 9.29
CA LEU A 21 20.34 -9.03 9.87
C LEU A 21 19.83 -8.08 8.79
N PHE A 22 20.57 -7.93 7.69
CA PHE A 22 20.16 -7.10 6.54
C PHE A 22 18.87 -7.62 5.91
N LEU A 23 18.78 -8.94 5.69
CA LEU A 23 17.57 -9.59 5.19
C LEU A 23 16.37 -9.42 6.14
N ALA A 24 16.59 -9.43 7.46
CA ALA A 24 15.56 -9.16 8.47
C ALA A 24 15.09 -7.69 8.45
N LEU A 25 16.00 -6.75 8.21
CA LEU A 25 15.68 -5.32 8.09
C LEU A 25 14.91 -5.02 6.80
N THR A 26 15.17 -5.74 5.70
CA THR A 26 14.45 -5.53 4.43
C THR A 26 13.01 -6.05 4.41
N GLN A 27 12.57 -6.82 5.42
CA GLN A 27 11.19 -7.32 5.53
C GLN A 27 10.24 -6.32 6.21
N ALA A 28 10.73 -5.17 6.68
CA ALA A 28 9.93 -4.17 7.38
C ALA A 28 9.34 -3.09 6.45
N MET A 29 9.56 -3.18 5.15
CA MET A 29 8.92 -2.33 4.14
C MET A 29 7.91 -3.14 3.34
N ASP A 30 6.93 -3.68 4.04
CA ASP A 30 5.60 -3.72 3.47
C ASP A 30 5.14 -2.26 3.38
N LEU A 31 5.43 -1.59 2.25
CA LEU A 31 4.63 -0.44 1.83
C LEU A 31 3.26 -1.02 1.44
N SER A 32 2.55 -1.52 2.44
CA SER A 32 1.15 -1.85 2.31
C SER A 32 0.44 -0.50 2.20
N LEU A 33 0.38 0.01 0.97
CA LEU A 33 -0.80 0.72 0.50
C LEU A 33 -1.95 -0.32 0.44
N SER A 34 -2.20 -1.00 1.55
CA SER A 34 -3.41 -1.77 1.76
C SER A 34 -4.49 -0.74 1.94
N ASP A 35 -5.12 -0.39 0.82
CA ASP A 35 -6.41 0.28 0.74
C ASP A 35 -7.46 -0.58 1.46
N ASP A 36 -7.35 -0.67 2.79
CA ASP A 36 -8.42 -1.17 3.66
C ASP A 36 -9.43 -0.02 3.81
N CYS A 37 -10.09 0.32 2.69
CA CYS A 37 -11.31 1.11 2.71
C CYS A 37 -12.37 0.30 3.45
N ASN A 38 -12.48 0.49 4.77
CA ASN A 38 -13.34 -0.26 5.67
C ASN A 38 -14.85 0.04 5.42
N ASP A 39 -15.39 -0.37 4.26
CA ASP A 39 -16.73 -0.11 3.66
C ASP A 39 -16.77 0.94 2.51
N GLY A 40 -15.61 1.47 2.11
CA GLY A 40 -15.49 2.44 1.02
C GLY A 40 -15.17 1.81 -0.35
N THR A 41 -15.45 2.54 -1.42
CA THR A 41 -15.02 2.18 -2.78
C THR A 41 -13.70 2.87 -3.11
N MET A 42 -12.80 2.14 -3.78
CA MET A 42 -11.49 2.64 -4.19
C MET A 42 -11.59 3.26 -5.58
N CYS A 43 -11.49 4.59 -5.65
CA CYS A 43 -11.54 5.34 -6.90
C CYS A 43 -10.15 5.84 -7.30
N LYS A 44 -10.02 6.40 -8.51
CA LYS A 44 -8.75 6.91 -9.02
C LYS A 44 -8.16 8.05 -8.17
N ALA A 45 -9.03 8.81 -7.50
CA ALA A 45 -8.65 9.85 -6.53
C ALA A 45 -8.24 9.30 -5.14
N GLY A 46 -8.50 8.03 -4.86
CA GLY A 46 -8.27 7.40 -3.56
C GLY A 46 -9.54 6.81 -2.94
N CYS A 47 -9.48 6.54 -1.64
CA CYS A 47 -10.57 5.93 -0.87
C CYS A 47 -11.73 6.91 -0.65
N CYS A 48 -12.96 6.45 -0.92
CA CYS A 48 -14.16 7.23 -0.61
C CYS A 48 -14.54 7.11 0.88
N ILE A 49 -14.78 8.25 1.54
CA ILE A 49 -15.25 8.33 2.94
C ILE A 49 -16.72 7.90 3.13
N TYR A 50 -17.46 7.69 2.04
CA TYR A 50 -18.87 7.29 2.11
C TYR A 50 -19.01 5.77 2.02
N PRO A 51 -19.84 5.16 2.90
CA PRO A 51 -20.16 3.75 2.81
C PRO A 51 -20.86 3.47 1.47
N LYS A 52 -20.35 2.48 0.72
CA LYS A 52 -20.89 2.10 -0.62
C LYS A 52 -20.91 3.22 -1.66
N ALA A 53 -19.93 4.13 -1.64
CA ALA A 53 -19.80 5.16 -2.66
C ALA A 53 -19.63 4.55 -4.07
N VAL A 54 -20.06 5.26 -5.11
CA VAL A 54 -19.76 4.95 -6.51
C VAL A 54 -18.75 5.96 -7.06
N CYS A 55 -17.79 5.48 -7.85
CA CYS A 55 -16.87 6.35 -8.55
C CYS A 55 -17.59 7.03 -9.72
N CYS A 56 -17.42 8.34 -9.86
CA CYS A 56 -17.78 9.01 -11.10
C CYS A 56 -16.99 8.41 -12.29
N PRO A 57 -17.49 8.48 -13.53
CA PRO A 57 -16.79 7.95 -14.71
C PRO A 57 -15.40 8.56 -14.90
N SER A 58 -15.18 9.81 -14.50
CA SER A 58 -13.86 10.44 -14.52
C SER A 58 -12.91 9.86 -13.45
N GLY A 59 -13.44 9.27 -12.36
CA GLY A 59 -12.68 8.70 -11.24
C GLY A 59 -12.09 9.73 -10.27
N ASN A 60 -12.31 11.02 -10.53
CA ASN A 60 -11.81 12.15 -9.73
C ASN A 60 -12.62 12.42 -8.46
N ALA A 61 -13.89 11.97 -8.43
CA ALA A 61 -14.81 12.20 -7.32
C ALA A 61 -15.59 10.92 -6.98
N CYS A 62 -15.96 10.82 -5.71
CA CYS A 62 -16.79 9.76 -5.15
C CYS A 62 -18.18 10.32 -4.82
N CYS A 63 -19.24 9.61 -5.20
CA CYS A 63 -20.61 9.99 -4.85
C CYS A 63 -21.31 8.87 -4.06
N PRO A 64 -22.17 9.20 -3.09
CA PRO A 64 -22.90 8.19 -2.32
C PRO A 64 -23.82 7.35 -3.21
N HIS A 65 -24.12 6.11 -2.80
CA HIS A 65 -25.03 5.23 -3.53
C HIS A 65 -26.39 5.88 -3.78
N GLY A 66 -26.91 5.79 -5.01
CA GLY A 66 -28.19 6.41 -5.40
C GLY A 66 -28.08 7.88 -5.82
N THR A 67 -26.87 8.38 -6.04
CA THR A 67 -26.64 9.71 -6.64
C THR A 67 -25.95 9.57 -7.99
N SER A 68 -26.19 10.54 -8.87
CA SER A 68 -25.57 10.66 -10.19
C SER A 68 -24.51 11.76 -10.15
N CYS A 69 -23.36 11.50 -10.77
CA CYS A 69 -22.31 12.49 -10.90
C CYS A 69 -22.67 13.53 -11.96
N ASP A 70 -22.68 14.79 -11.56
CA ASP A 70 -22.75 15.94 -12.45
C ASP A 70 -21.29 16.32 -12.80
N GLU A 71 -20.71 15.66 -13.80
CA GLU A 71 -19.32 15.86 -14.24
C GLU A 71 -18.90 17.34 -14.45
N PRO A 72 -19.71 18.22 -15.08
CA PRO A 72 -19.30 19.61 -15.29
C PRO A 72 -19.16 20.42 -14.00
N HIS A 73 -19.89 20.05 -12.95
CA HIS A 73 -19.87 20.76 -11.66
C HIS A 73 -19.08 19.98 -10.59
N GLN A 74 -18.70 18.72 -10.87
CA GLN A 74 -18.12 17.78 -9.90
C GLN A 74 -19.02 17.60 -8.67
N GLU A 75 -20.34 17.69 -8.86
CA GLU A 75 -21.34 17.58 -7.79
C GLU A 75 -22.09 16.25 -7.87
N CYS A 76 -22.48 15.71 -6.72
CA CYS A 76 -23.33 14.52 -6.65
C CYS A 76 -24.80 14.98 -6.56
N LYS A 77 -25.61 14.64 -7.56
CA LYS A 77 -27.05 14.91 -7.53
C LYS A 77 -27.83 13.67 -7.17
N SER A 78 -28.77 13.79 -6.23
CA SER A 78 -29.69 12.70 -5.92
C SER A 78 -30.61 12.47 -7.12
N VAL A 79 -30.50 11.29 -7.74
CA VAL A 79 -31.49 10.79 -8.69
C VAL A 79 -32.55 10.12 -7.83
N ILE A 80 -33.53 10.92 -7.43
CA ILE A 80 -34.66 10.53 -6.60
C ILE A 80 -35.53 9.53 -7.37
#